data_AF-A0A924R2D9-F1
#
_entry.id   AF-A0A924R2D9-F1
#
_cell.length_a   1.000
_cell.length_b   1.000
_cell.length_c   1.000
_cell.angle_alpha   90.00
_cell.angle_beta   90.00
_cell.angle_gamma   90.00
#
_symmetry.space_group_name_H-M   'P 1'
#
loop_
_entity.id
_entity.type
_entity.pdbx_description
1 polymer ?
#
loop_
_entity_poly.entity_id
_entity_poly.type
_entity_poly.pdbx_seq_one_letter_code
_entity_poly.pdbx_strand_id
1 'polypeptide(L)'
;MSYEMQIAATGEVPTRQNLHDLFNALQWLSFPGFKSAINAEHVKRLNAGGEAEAKGRSKARDVLTMFDESGVLVASCDTALLELLKNFAWRELFVERRADVIANMRFYLVGHGLMEKALAPFIGMTGKAMLLRVECADLDRVAVLDAAAAQWLHDAENLGSAVNLSPLPLLGVPGWDRRNECAEFYDNTDYFRPGRVHHAGRVSGPA
;
A
#
# COMPACT_ATOMS: atom_id res chain seq x y z
N MET A 1 -12.38 -23.88 -9.25
CA MET A 1 -10.99 -23.47 -8.98
C MET A 1 -11.03 -21.99 -8.61
N SER A 2 -10.29 -21.54 -7.59
CA SER A 2 -10.27 -20.10 -7.26
C SER A 2 -9.51 -19.31 -8.33
N TYR A 3 -9.73 -18.00 -8.39
CA TYR A 3 -9.04 -17.09 -9.32
C TYR A 3 -7.51 -17.23 -9.22
N GLU A 4 -6.98 -17.31 -8.00
CA GLU A 4 -5.55 -17.42 -7.75
C GLU A 4 -4.97 -18.75 -8.23
N MET A 5 -5.71 -19.84 -8.02
CA MET A 5 -5.31 -21.18 -8.46
C MET A 5 -5.33 -21.30 -9.99
N GLN A 6 -6.26 -20.62 -10.67
CA GLN A 6 -6.30 -20.61 -12.13
C GLN A 6 -5.07 -19.89 -12.71
N ILE A 7 -4.71 -18.72 -12.18
CA ILE A 7 -3.51 -17.99 -12.59
C ILE A 7 -2.27 -18.85 -12.37
N ALA A 8 -2.13 -19.48 -11.20
CA ALA A 8 -0.98 -20.33 -10.91
C ALA A 8 -0.88 -21.57 -11.83
N ALA A 9 -2.02 -22.13 -12.26
CA ALA A 9 -2.06 -23.30 -13.12
C ALA A 9 -1.82 -22.98 -14.60
N THR A 10 -2.24 -21.81 -15.07
CA THR A 10 -2.30 -21.48 -16.50
C THR A 10 -1.33 -20.36 -16.92
N GLY A 11 -0.93 -19.51 -15.99
CA GLY A 11 -0.26 -18.23 -16.29
C GLY A 11 -1.17 -17.18 -16.93
N GLU A 12 -2.46 -17.49 -17.13
CA GLU A 12 -3.43 -16.58 -17.72
C GLU A 12 -4.14 -15.79 -16.62
N VAL A 13 -4.33 -14.49 -16.83
CA VAL A 13 -5.06 -13.59 -15.91
C VAL A 13 -6.50 -13.45 -16.40
N PRO A 14 -7.49 -14.08 -15.73
CA PRO A 14 -8.89 -13.96 -16.13
C PRO A 14 -9.33 -12.49 -16.08
N THR A 15 -9.80 -11.97 -17.21
CA THR A 15 -10.12 -10.55 -17.37
C THR A 15 -11.49 -10.40 -18.06
N ARG A 16 -12.42 -9.72 -17.40
CA ARG A 16 -13.73 -9.35 -17.95
C ARG A 16 -13.71 -7.91 -18.46
N GLN A 17 -14.70 -7.54 -19.27
CA GLN A 17 -14.85 -6.18 -19.78
C GLN A 17 -15.45 -5.24 -18.73
N ASN A 18 -14.66 -4.85 -17.74
CA ASN A 18 -15.00 -3.81 -16.77
C ASN A 18 -13.72 -3.06 -16.34
N LEU A 19 -13.88 -1.91 -15.66
CA LEU A 19 -12.75 -1.08 -15.25
C LEU A 19 -11.87 -1.76 -14.20
N HIS A 20 -12.48 -2.49 -13.28
CA HIS A 20 -11.79 -3.20 -12.22
C HIS A 20 -10.78 -4.23 -12.76
N ASP A 21 -11.24 -5.11 -13.64
CA ASP A 21 -10.43 -6.14 -14.29
C ASP A 21 -9.41 -5.51 -15.26
N LEU A 22 -9.74 -4.38 -15.92
CA LEU A 22 -8.78 -3.61 -16.72
C LEU A 22 -7.62 -3.07 -15.86
N PHE A 23 -7.91 -2.45 -14.73
CA PHE A 23 -6.87 -1.96 -13.81
C PHE A 23 -6.05 -3.12 -13.26
N ASN A 24 -6.68 -4.24 -12.90
CA ASN A 24 -5.96 -5.44 -12.47
C ASN A 24 -5.01 -5.95 -13.57
N ALA A 25 -5.45 -5.99 -14.83
CA ALA A 25 -4.59 -6.38 -15.95
C ALA A 25 -3.42 -5.41 -16.15
N LEU A 26 -3.65 -4.10 -16.06
CA LEU A 26 -2.58 -3.08 -16.11
C LEU A 26 -1.58 -3.25 -14.97
N GLN A 27 -2.03 -3.64 -13.78
CA GLN A 27 -1.14 -3.92 -12.65
C GLN A 27 -0.30 -5.17 -12.86
N TRP A 28 -0.86 -6.23 -13.45
CA TRP A 28 -0.08 -7.40 -13.87
C TRP A 28 0.99 -7.06 -14.91
N LEU A 29 0.73 -6.10 -15.80
CA LEU A 29 1.71 -5.64 -16.80
C LEU A 29 2.77 -4.71 -16.19
N SER A 30 2.39 -3.85 -15.25
CA SER A 30 3.27 -2.82 -14.68
C SER A 30 4.15 -3.35 -13.54
N PHE A 31 3.61 -4.26 -12.72
CA PHE A 31 4.26 -4.85 -11.54
C PHE A 31 4.11 -6.38 -11.54
N PRO A 32 4.66 -7.07 -12.57
CA PRO A 32 4.48 -8.50 -12.74
C PRO A 32 5.07 -9.32 -11.59
N GLY A 33 6.23 -8.93 -11.06
CA GLY A 33 6.89 -9.62 -9.95
C GLY A 33 6.08 -9.54 -8.66
N PHE A 34 5.61 -8.35 -8.31
CA PHE A 34 4.77 -8.10 -7.13
C PHE A 34 3.45 -8.86 -7.23
N LYS A 35 2.75 -8.78 -8.38
CA LYS A 35 1.47 -9.50 -8.59
C LYS A 35 1.66 -11.01 -8.55
N SER A 36 2.75 -11.52 -9.14
CA SER A 36 3.10 -12.94 -9.06
C SER A 36 3.39 -13.37 -7.62
N ALA A 37 4.10 -12.55 -6.84
CA ALA A 37 4.38 -12.84 -5.44
C ALA A 37 3.11 -12.88 -4.58
N ILE A 38 2.16 -11.94 -4.79
CA ILE A 38 0.83 -11.98 -4.15
C ILE A 38 0.12 -13.30 -4.48
N ASN A 39 0.04 -13.65 -5.76
CA ASN A 39 -0.63 -14.87 -6.21
C ASN A 39 0.00 -16.13 -5.62
N ALA A 40 1.33 -16.24 -5.65
CA ALA A 40 2.07 -17.38 -5.12
C ALA A 40 1.85 -17.57 -3.62
N GLU A 41 1.84 -16.50 -2.83
CA GLU A 41 1.59 -16.58 -1.38
C GLU A 41 0.12 -16.95 -1.07
N HIS A 42 -0.85 -16.46 -1.87
CA HIS A 42 -2.24 -16.93 -1.76
C HIS A 42 -2.36 -18.43 -2.02
N VAL A 43 -1.75 -18.93 -3.10
CA VAL A 43 -1.76 -20.35 -3.49
C VAL A 43 -1.09 -21.22 -2.43
N LYS A 44 0.09 -20.81 -1.94
CA LYS A 44 0.81 -21.51 -0.86
C LYS A 44 -0.07 -21.68 0.38
N ARG A 45 -0.81 -20.64 0.79
CA ARG A 45 -1.70 -20.69 1.95
C ARG A 45 -2.93 -21.54 1.71
N LEU A 46 -3.57 -21.41 0.54
CA LEU A 46 -4.69 -22.26 0.15
C LEU A 46 -4.31 -23.75 0.15
N ASN A 47 -3.13 -24.10 -0.38
CA ASN A 47 -2.63 -25.46 -0.38
C ASN A 47 -2.32 -25.97 1.04
N ALA A 48 -1.77 -25.12 1.92
CA ALA A 48 -1.45 -25.50 3.29
C ALA A 48 -2.68 -25.66 4.20
N GLY A 49 -3.69 -24.81 4.04
CA GLY A 49 -4.87 -24.75 4.92
C GLY A 49 -6.14 -25.41 4.35
N GLY A 50 -6.13 -25.87 3.10
CA GLY A 50 -7.22 -26.61 2.47
C GLY A 50 -8.57 -25.87 2.51
N GLU A 51 -9.66 -26.61 2.72
CA GLU A 51 -11.02 -26.03 2.76
C GLU A 51 -11.23 -25.02 3.89
N ALA A 52 -10.54 -25.17 5.03
CA ALA A 52 -10.69 -24.28 6.16
C ALA A 52 -10.17 -22.87 5.82
N GLU A 53 -9.03 -22.77 5.16
CA GLU A 53 -8.44 -21.52 4.68
C GLU A 53 -9.21 -20.91 3.49
N ALA A 54 -9.86 -21.76 2.69
CA ALA A 54 -10.74 -21.30 1.64
C ALA A 54 -12.02 -20.63 2.21
N LYS A 55 -12.53 -21.13 3.34
CA LYS A 55 -13.76 -20.64 4.01
C LYS A 55 -13.48 -19.50 4.99
N GLY A 56 -12.38 -19.52 5.72
CA GLY A 56 -11.93 -18.48 6.66
C GLY A 56 -10.54 -18.01 6.28
N ARG A 57 -10.45 -16.85 5.60
CA ARG A 57 -9.16 -16.27 5.18
C ARG A 57 -8.26 -16.03 6.39
N SER A 58 -7.02 -16.48 6.32
CA SER A 58 -6.01 -16.08 7.30
C SER A 58 -5.70 -14.58 7.21
N LYS A 59 -5.21 -14.01 8.31
CA LYS A 59 -4.77 -12.61 8.38
C LYS A 59 -3.81 -12.22 7.25
N ALA A 60 -2.91 -13.13 6.87
CA ALA A 60 -1.97 -12.88 5.78
C ALA A 60 -2.69 -12.80 4.43
N ARG A 61 -3.67 -13.67 4.16
CA ARG A 61 -4.49 -13.54 2.94
C ARG A 61 -5.29 -12.25 2.95
N ASP A 62 -5.80 -11.80 4.10
CA ASP A 62 -6.45 -10.49 4.19
C ASP A 62 -5.49 -9.34 3.87
N VAL A 63 -4.25 -9.39 4.36
CA VAL A 63 -3.20 -8.40 4.03
C VAL A 63 -2.89 -8.41 2.53
N LEU A 64 -2.72 -9.59 1.91
CA LEU A 64 -2.47 -9.73 0.48
C LEU A 64 -3.60 -9.18 -0.37
N THR A 65 -4.85 -9.55 -0.07
CA THR A 65 -6.03 -9.01 -0.76
C THR A 65 -6.13 -7.50 -0.58
N MET A 66 -5.81 -6.98 0.61
CA MET A 66 -5.86 -5.55 0.87
C MET A 66 -4.80 -4.76 0.09
N PHE A 67 -3.62 -5.33 -0.13
CA PHE A 67 -2.63 -4.76 -1.05
C PHE A 67 -3.10 -4.80 -2.50
N ASP A 68 -3.65 -5.94 -2.92
CA ASP A 68 -4.08 -6.07 -4.31
C ASP A 68 -5.23 -5.10 -4.65
N GLU A 69 -6.12 -4.85 -3.69
CA GLU A 69 -7.26 -3.95 -3.87
C GLU A 69 -6.92 -2.48 -3.61
N SER A 70 -6.05 -2.19 -2.64
CA SER A 70 -5.86 -0.84 -2.11
C SER A 70 -4.42 -0.46 -1.81
N GLY A 71 -3.46 -1.19 -2.36
CA GLY A 71 -2.03 -0.97 -2.17
C GLY A 71 -1.52 0.30 -2.85
N VAL A 72 -0.54 0.92 -2.20
CA VAL A 72 0.29 1.98 -2.76
C VAL A 72 1.74 1.64 -2.44
N LEU A 73 2.63 1.62 -3.44
CA LEU A 73 4.05 1.58 -3.19
C LEU A 73 4.54 3.01 -2.95
N VAL A 74 5.18 3.23 -1.81
CA VAL A 74 5.79 4.51 -1.47
C VAL A 74 7.29 4.31 -1.41
N ALA A 75 7.97 4.74 -2.47
CA ALA A 75 9.42 4.66 -2.58
C ALA A 75 10.03 5.99 -2.13
N SER A 76 11.10 5.93 -1.34
CA SER A 76 11.87 7.11 -0.97
C SER A 76 13.35 6.80 -0.89
N CYS A 77 14.19 7.77 -1.22
CA CYS A 77 15.62 7.72 -0.89
C CYS A 77 15.99 8.48 0.39
N ASP A 78 15.03 9.16 1.00
CA ASP A 78 15.15 9.75 2.33
C ASP A 78 14.31 8.94 3.34
N THR A 79 15.00 8.30 4.29
CA THR A 79 14.38 7.50 5.35
C THR A 79 13.54 8.38 6.30
N ALA A 80 13.93 9.65 6.52
CA ALA A 80 13.18 10.54 7.38
C ALA A 80 11.76 10.78 6.86
N LEU A 81 11.59 10.91 5.54
CA LEU A 81 10.26 11.08 4.94
C LEU A 81 9.37 9.83 5.09
N LEU A 82 9.96 8.63 4.99
CA LEU A 82 9.23 7.38 5.23
C LEU A 82 8.76 7.28 6.70
N GLU A 83 9.60 7.69 7.64
CA GLU A 83 9.23 7.72 9.06
C GLU A 83 8.16 8.77 9.35
N LEU A 84 8.17 9.94 8.71
CA LEU A 84 7.08 10.92 8.84
C LEU A 84 5.74 10.34 8.38
N LEU A 85 5.72 9.61 7.24
CA LEU A 85 4.52 8.93 6.75
C LEU A 85 4.04 7.87 7.74
N LYS A 86 4.96 7.00 8.18
CA LYS A 86 4.68 5.93 9.15
C LYS A 86 4.14 6.46 10.48
N ASN A 87 4.62 7.62 10.92
CA ASN A 87 4.20 8.29 12.15
C ASN A 87 3.04 9.26 11.96
N PHE A 88 2.39 9.27 10.78
CA PHE A 88 1.21 10.09 10.49
C PHE A 88 1.46 11.60 10.66
N ALA A 89 2.70 12.05 10.44
CA ALA A 89 3.10 13.45 10.54
C ALA A 89 2.71 14.21 9.26
N TRP A 90 1.42 14.24 8.94
CA TRP A 90 0.91 14.67 7.62
C TRP A 90 1.27 16.11 7.25
N ARG A 91 1.19 17.04 8.22
CA ARG A 91 1.57 18.43 7.99
C ARG A 91 3.06 18.57 7.74
N GLU A 92 3.89 17.96 8.58
CA GLU A 92 5.34 17.99 8.38
C GLU A 92 5.71 17.38 7.03
N LEU A 93 5.16 16.21 6.70
CA LEU A 93 5.45 15.50 5.45
C LEU A 93 5.00 16.30 4.21
N PHE A 94 3.73 16.67 4.12
CA PHE A 94 3.14 17.17 2.87
C PHE A 94 3.03 18.69 2.76
N VAL A 95 3.25 19.42 3.86
CA VAL A 95 3.28 20.89 3.89
C VAL A 95 4.71 21.38 4.08
N GLU A 96 5.34 21.05 5.20
CA GLU A 96 6.65 21.63 5.56
C GLU A 96 7.79 21.06 4.73
N ARG A 97 7.80 19.73 4.52
CA ARG A 97 8.79 18.99 3.73
C ARG A 97 8.33 18.73 2.30
N ARG A 98 7.33 19.47 1.79
CA ARG A 98 6.69 19.23 0.48
C ARG A 98 7.69 19.16 -0.68
N ALA A 99 8.67 20.06 -0.71
CA ALA A 99 9.71 20.07 -1.74
C ALA A 99 10.56 18.79 -1.72
N ASP A 100 10.90 18.29 -0.52
CA ASP A 100 11.65 17.06 -0.35
C ASP A 100 10.82 15.84 -0.73
N VAL A 101 9.51 15.82 -0.43
CA VAL A 101 8.60 14.77 -0.91
C VAL A 101 8.60 14.72 -2.44
N ILE A 102 8.48 15.86 -3.10
CA ILE A 102 8.49 15.94 -4.57
C ILE A 102 9.83 15.46 -5.14
N ALA A 103 10.95 15.83 -4.52
CA ALA A 103 12.28 15.46 -4.99
C ALA A 103 12.59 13.98 -4.74
N ASN A 104 12.31 13.48 -3.53
CA ASN A 104 12.92 12.26 -3.00
C ASN A 104 11.92 11.11 -2.78
N MET A 105 10.62 11.32 -3.01
CA MET A 105 9.60 10.27 -2.90
C MET A 105 8.84 10.04 -4.20
N ARG A 106 8.34 8.80 -4.37
CA ARG A 106 7.41 8.42 -5.42
C ARG A 106 6.29 7.55 -4.87
N PHE A 107 5.11 7.71 -5.43
CA PHE A 107 3.89 7.04 -5.03
C PHE A 107 3.30 6.32 -6.23
N TYR A 108 3.14 5.00 -6.16
CA TYR A 108 2.58 4.20 -7.24
C TYR A 108 1.34 3.47 -6.74
N LEU A 109 0.19 3.70 -7.38
CA LEU A 109 -1.01 2.92 -7.13
C LEU A 109 -0.81 1.52 -7.71
N VAL A 110 -0.84 0.52 -6.83
CA VAL A 110 -0.79 -0.90 -7.20
C VAL A 110 -2.09 -1.62 -6.87
N GLY A 111 -2.91 -1.03 -6.01
CA GLY A 111 -4.25 -1.49 -5.68
C GLY A 111 -5.24 -1.19 -6.80
N HIS A 112 -5.72 -2.21 -7.52
CA HIS A 112 -6.56 -2.00 -8.70
C HIS A 112 -7.96 -1.45 -8.36
N GLY A 113 -8.59 -1.91 -7.27
CA GLY A 113 -9.85 -1.33 -6.78
C GLY A 113 -9.70 0.13 -6.32
N LEU A 114 -8.52 0.53 -5.84
CA LEU A 114 -8.23 1.92 -5.47
C LEU A 114 -8.03 2.81 -6.71
N MET A 115 -7.47 2.29 -7.79
CA MET A 115 -7.41 3.01 -9.08
C MET A 115 -8.81 3.29 -9.63
N GLU A 116 -9.72 2.32 -9.55
CA GLU A 116 -11.11 2.52 -9.96
C GLU A 116 -11.78 3.63 -9.16
N LYS A 117 -11.61 3.63 -7.83
CA LYS A 117 -12.09 4.72 -6.96
C LYS A 117 -11.46 6.08 -7.31
N ALA A 118 -10.24 6.09 -7.83
CA ALA A 118 -9.54 7.33 -8.21
C ALA A 118 -10.18 8.04 -9.40
N LEU A 119 -11.06 7.38 -10.16
CA LEU A 119 -11.85 8.01 -11.22
C LEU A 119 -12.88 9.02 -10.68
N ALA A 120 -13.29 8.87 -9.42
CA ALA A 120 -14.19 9.79 -8.72
C ALA A 120 -13.71 10.00 -7.27
N PRO A 121 -12.62 10.78 -7.07
CA PRO A 121 -11.96 10.90 -5.78
C PRO A 121 -12.85 11.58 -4.73
N PHE A 122 -12.77 11.09 -3.49
CA PHE A 122 -13.55 11.63 -2.36
C PHE A 122 -12.70 11.73 -1.08
N ILE A 123 -13.07 12.66 -0.19
CA ILE A 123 -12.42 12.81 1.12
C ILE A 123 -12.65 11.53 1.94
N GLY A 124 -11.57 10.97 2.48
CA GLY A 124 -11.59 9.66 3.15
C GLY A 124 -10.94 8.55 2.32
N MET A 125 -10.72 8.76 1.01
CA MET A 125 -10.00 7.81 0.16
C MET A 125 -8.58 7.58 0.68
N THR A 126 -8.32 6.37 1.17
CA THR A 126 -7.11 5.98 1.88
C THR A 126 -6.57 4.68 1.32
N GLY A 127 -5.29 4.67 0.94
CA GLY A 127 -4.56 3.50 0.46
C GLY A 127 -3.78 2.82 1.57
N LYS A 128 -3.18 1.68 1.24
CA LYS A 128 -2.31 0.91 2.12
C LYS A 128 -0.89 0.98 1.60
N ALA A 129 -0.09 1.82 2.23
CA ALA A 129 1.27 2.09 1.80
C ALA A 129 2.21 0.96 2.24
N MET A 130 2.94 0.42 1.25
CA MET A 130 4.18 -0.32 1.45
C MET A 130 5.33 0.68 1.33
N LEU A 131 6.10 0.84 2.40
CA LEU A 131 7.21 1.79 2.45
C LEU A 131 8.49 1.10 1.99
N LEU A 132 9.10 1.63 0.92
CA LEU A 132 10.29 1.06 0.29
C LEU A 132 11.43 2.09 0.34
N ARG A 133 12.52 1.76 1.03
CA ARG A 133 13.77 2.52 0.93
C ARG A 133 14.51 2.07 -0.32
N VAL A 134 14.76 2.99 -1.23
CA VAL A 134 15.46 2.76 -2.51
C VAL A 134 16.48 3.86 -2.75
N GLU A 135 17.49 3.62 -3.58
CA GLU A 135 18.43 4.67 -3.95
C GLU A 135 17.77 5.75 -4.79
N CYS A 136 18.26 7.00 -4.74
CA CYS A 136 17.61 8.10 -5.46
C CYS A 136 17.57 7.86 -6.98
N ALA A 137 18.56 7.16 -7.53
CA ALA A 137 18.60 6.77 -8.94
C ALA A 137 17.53 5.73 -9.34
N ASP A 138 16.92 5.05 -8.36
CA ASP A 138 15.95 3.98 -8.58
C ASP A 138 14.50 4.41 -8.31
N LEU A 139 14.26 5.65 -7.84
CA LEU A 139 12.91 6.16 -7.50
C LEU A 139 11.89 6.01 -8.64
N ASP A 140 12.35 6.22 -9.87
CA ASP A 140 11.53 6.16 -11.09
C ASP A 140 11.65 4.81 -11.84
N ARG A 141 12.42 3.85 -11.29
CA ARG A 141 12.67 2.55 -11.93
C ARG A 141 11.67 1.51 -11.46
N VAL A 142 10.53 1.45 -12.15
CA VAL A 142 9.42 0.51 -11.86
C VAL A 142 9.90 -0.92 -11.64
N ALA A 143 10.84 -1.44 -12.45
CA ALA A 143 11.36 -2.80 -12.28
C ALA A 143 12.09 -3.03 -10.93
N VAL A 144 12.77 -2.01 -10.40
CA VAL A 144 13.42 -2.09 -9.08
C VAL A 144 12.36 -2.09 -7.98
N LEU A 145 11.33 -1.24 -8.12
CA LEU A 145 10.24 -1.16 -7.16
C LEU A 145 9.39 -2.43 -7.13
N ASP A 146 9.13 -3.01 -8.30
CA ASP A 146 8.44 -4.29 -8.47
C ASP A 146 9.18 -5.42 -7.75
N ALA A 147 10.50 -5.53 -7.98
CA ALA A 147 11.34 -6.52 -7.31
C ALA A 147 11.39 -6.30 -5.79
N ALA A 148 11.53 -5.06 -5.32
CA ALA A 148 11.56 -4.74 -3.90
C ALA A 148 10.22 -5.04 -3.21
N ALA A 149 9.10 -4.73 -3.87
CA ALA A 149 7.76 -5.03 -3.37
C ALA A 149 7.50 -6.54 -3.31
N ALA A 150 7.92 -7.30 -4.32
CA ALA A 150 7.87 -8.76 -4.30
C ALA A 150 8.71 -9.34 -3.16
N GLN A 151 9.93 -8.82 -2.96
CA GLN A 151 10.81 -9.24 -1.86
C GLN A 151 10.21 -8.95 -0.49
N TRP A 152 9.54 -7.81 -0.32
CA TRP A 152 8.87 -7.44 0.93
C TRP A 152 7.81 -8.48 1.34
N LEU A 153 7.09 -9.07 0.38
CA LEU A 153 6.07 -10.10 0.62
C LEU A 153 6.65 -11.46 1.02
N HIS A 154 7.93 -11.73 0.74
CA HIS A 154 8.58 -12.98 1.12
C HIS A 154 8.96 -13.04 2.60
N ASP A 155 9.03 -11.90 3.27
CA ASP A 155 9.22 -11.84 4.70
C ASP A 155 7.90 -12.16 5.43
N ALA A 156 7.90 -13.25 6.20
CA ALA A 156 6.72 -13.71 6.91
C ALA A 156 6.26 -12.73 8.01
N GLU A 157 7.17 -11.92 8.57
CA GLU A 157 6.82 -10.93 9.59
C GLU A 157 5.98 -9.79 9.01
N ASN A 158 6.26 -9.41 7.76
CA ASN A 158 5.52 -8.37 7.04
C ASN A 158 4.05 -8.73 6.83
N LEU A 159 3.75 -10.01 6.63
CA LEU A 159 2.38 -10.54 6.46
C LEU A 159 1.69 -10.86 7.79
N GLY A 160 2.39 -10.75 8.92
CA GLY A 160 1.87 -11.10 10.25
C GLY A 160 0.80 -10.13 10.78
N SER A 161 0.74 -8.90 10.27
CA SER A 161 -0.23 -7.90 10.74
C SER A 161 -0.49 -6.79 9.72
N ALA A 162 -1.77 -6.42 9.55
CA ALA A 162 -2.18 -5.23 8.80
C ALA A 162 -1.68 -3.91 9.42
N VAL A 163 -1.13 -3.93 10.65
CA VAL A 163 -0.47 -2.78 11.28
C VAL A 163 0.82 -2.40 10.55
N ASN A 164 1.44 -3.33 9.83
CA ASN A 164 2.61 -3.05 9.01
C ASN A 164 2.29 -2.15 7.80
N LEU A 165 1.00 -1.89 7.56
CA LEU A 165 0.51 -1.10 6.44
C LEU A 165 0.15 0.30 6.91
N SER A 166 0.94 1.26 6.44
CA SER A 166 0.70 2.66 6.76
C SER A 166 -0.50 3.16 5.95
N PRO A 167 -1.59 3.63 6.59
CA PRO A 167 -2.69 4.23 5.83
C PRO A 167 -2.19 5.53 5.18
N LEU A 168 -2.47 5.70 3.88
CA LEU A 168 -2.07 6.88 3.13
C LEU A 168 -3.33 7.64 2.66
N PRO A 169 -3.59 8.86 3.15
CA PRO A 169 -4.63 9.73 2.59
C PRO A 169 -4.23 10.16 1.17
N LEU A 170 -4.83 9.56 0.14
CA LEU A 170 -4.39 9.72 -1.26
C LEU A 170 -4.43 11.18 -1.74
N LEU A 171 -5.48 11.90 -1.37
CA LEU A 171 -5.65 13.29 -1.80
C LEU A 171 -4.68 14.23 -1.09
N GLY A 172 -3.94 13.77 -0.09
CA GLY A 172 -2.83 14.51 0.52
C GLY A 172 -1.53 14.44 -0.27
N VAL A 173 -1.37 13.50 -1.20
CA VAL A 173 -0.14 13.33 -1.98
C VAL A 173 0.04 14.55 -2.91
N PRO A 174 1.16 15.29 -2.84
CA PRO A 174 1.38 16.48 -3.65
C PRO A 174 1.12 16.25 -5.13
N GLY A 175 0.30 17.11 -5.74
CA GLY A 175 -0.04 17.06 -7.16
C GLY A 175 -1.19 16.11 -7.54
N TRP A 176 -1.73 15.33 -6.59
CA TRP A 176 -2.86 14.41 -6.88
C TRP A 176 -4.23 15.06 -6.69
N ASP A 177 -4.33 16.13 -5.90
CA ASP A 177 -5.57 16.88 -5.72
C ASP A 177 -5.26 18.38 -5.52
N ARG A 178 -5.99 19.25 -6.22
CA ARG A 178 -5.77 20.71 -6.14
C ARG A 178 -5.96 21.26 -4.73
N ARG A 179 -6.87 20.69 -3.93
CA ARG A 179 -7.13 21.18 -2.56
C ARG A 179 -5.89 21.10 -1.68
N ASN A 180 -4.99 20.15 -1.96
CA ASN A 180 -3.78 19.92 -1.18
C ASN A 180 -2.64 20.92 -1.48
N GLU A 181 -2.87 21.88 -2.37
CA GLU A 181 -2.01 23.06 -2.53
C GLU A 181 -2.15 24.04 -1.36
N CYS A 182 -3.30 24.02 -0.67
CA CYS A 182 -3.55 24.81 0.53
C CYS A 182 -3.16 24.02 1.78
N ALA A 183 -2.36 24.63 2.67
CA ALA A 183 -1.91 23.98 3.89
C ALA A 183 -3.07 23.61 4.82
N GLU A 184 -4.15 24.38 4.80
CA GLU A 184 -5.36 24.19 5.61
C GLU A 184 -6.13 22.91 5.23
N PHE A 185 -5.90 22.37 4.03
CA PHE A 185 -6.48 21.09 3.65
C PHE A 185 -6.04 19.96 4.58
N TYR A 186 -4.80 20.03 5.06
CA TYR A 186 -4.22 19.05 5.98
C TYR A 186 -4.70 19.21 7.43
N ASP A 187 -5.50 20.24 7.74
CA ASP A 187 -6.13 20.44 9.06
C ASP A 187 -7.41 19.62 9.23
N ASN A 188 -7.90 18.98 8.17
CA ASN A 188 -9.02 18.04 8.25
C ASN A 188 -8.58 16.74 8.94
N THR A 189 -8.66 16.71 10.28
CA THR A 189 -8.23 15.57 11.11
C THR A 189 -9.11 14.33 10.98
N ASP A 190 -10.33 14.43 10.44
CA ASP A 190 -11.16 13.27 10.12
C ASP A 190 -10.55 12.44 8.97
N TYR A 191 -9.83 13.13 8.07
CA TYR A 191 -9.14 12.54 6.94
C TYR A 191 -7.63 12.32 7.23
N PHE A 192 -6.93 13.37 7.66
CA PHE A 192 -5.53 13.36 8.07
C PHE A 192 -5.40 13.02 9.56
N ARG A 193 -5.80 11.81 9.90
CA ARG A 193 -5.87 11.37 11.30
C ARG A 193 -4.47 11.35 11.94
N PRO A 194 -4.32 11.86 13.17
CA PRO A 194 -3.09 11.65 13.92
C PRO A 194 -2.90 10.15 14.16
N GLY A 195 -1.64 9.70 14.16
CA GLY A 195 -1.29 8.31 14.39
C GLY A 195 -1.80 7.80 15.74
N ARG A 196 -1.81 6.48 15.92
CA ARG A 196 -2.20 5.89 17.20
C ARG A 196 -1.22 6.37 18.27
N VAL A 197 -1.69 7.23 19.17
CA VAL A 197 -0.92 7.63 20.35
C VAL A 197 -0.72 6.36 21.17
N HIS A 198 0.49 5.79 21.13
CA HIS A 198 0.88 4.83 22.14
C HIS A 198 0.93 5.60 23.46
N HIS A 199 -0.13 5.49 24.28
CA HIS A 199 -0.06 5.96 25.65
C HIS A 199 1.08 5.22 26.34
N ALA A 200 2.21 5.90 26.52
CA ALA A 200 3.25 5.47 27.43
C ALA A 200 2.57 5.24 28.79
N GLY A 201 2.69 4.01 29.30
CA GLY A 201 2.02 3.58 30.53
C GLY A 201 2.25 4.58 31.65
N ARG A 202 1.17 4.87 32.40
CA ARG A 202 1.25 5.60 33.66
C ARG A 202 2.35 4.97 34.51
N VAL A 203 3.43 5.71 34.72
CA VAL A 203 4.40 5.40 35.78
C VAL A 203 3.67 5.60 37.10
N SER A 204 3.28 4.50 37.73
CA SER A 204 2.90 4.47 39.14
C SER A 204 4.10 4.89 39.97
N GLY A 205 4.05 6.10 40.55
CA GLY A 205 5.05 6.55 41.52
C GLY A 205 5.04 5.69 42.79
N PRO A 206 6.18 5.59 43.50
CA PRO A 206 6.27 4.73 44.68
C PRO A 206 5.50 5.34 45.86
N ALA A 207 4.96 4.45 46.69
CA ALA A 207 4.38 4.74 48.00
C ALA A 207 5.47 5.10 49.03
#